data_AF-A0A7W0UB14-F1
#
_entry.id   AF-A0A7W0UB14-F1
#
_cell.length_a   1.000
_cell.length_b   1.000
_cell.length_c   1.000
_cell.angle_alpha   90.00
_cell.angle_beta   90.00
_cell.angle_gamma   90.00
#
_symmetry.space_group_name_H-M   'P 1'
#
loop_
_entity.id
_entity.type
_entity.pdbx_description
1 polymer ?
#
loop_
_entity_poly.entity_id
_entity_poly.type
_entity_poly.pdbx_seq_one_letter_code
_entity_poly.pdbx_strand_id
1 'polypeptide(L)' 'MPKISSKHQVTLPVESLEQAGLHAGDDVAIHAEGPDRIVIRRGPSDPAEALGVFDGLYEPGYLEQRRAGERA' A
#
# COMPACT_ATOMS: atom_id res chain seq x y z
N MET A 1 27.31 -5.07 8.63
CA MET A 1 26.47 -4.21 7.77
C MET A 1 25.72 -5.10 6.79
N PRO A 2 24.40 -4.91 6.61
CA PRO A 2 23.62 -5.65 5.63
C PRO A 2 24.18 -5.41 4.22
N LYS A 3 24.15 -6.45 3.37
CA LYS A 3 24.50 -6.35 1.96
C LYS A 3 23.32 -6.85 1.14
N ILE A 4 23.06 -6.18 0.01
CA ILE A 4 22.09 -6.67 -0.97
C ILE A 4 22.74 -7.83 -1.72
N SER A 5 22.11 -9.00 -1.67
CA SER A 5 22.57 -10.17 -2.40
C SER A 5 22.26 -10.07 -3.90
N SER A 6 22.85 -10.96 -4.70
CA SER A 6 22.52 -11.08 -6.14
C SER A 6 21.06 -11.48 -6.40
N LYS A 7 20.35 -11.98 -5.37
CA LYS A 7 18.91 -12.26 -5.43
C LYS A 7 18.05 -11.09 -4.97
N HIS A 8 18.65 -9.91 -4.80
CA HIS A 8 17.98 -8.70 -4.29
C HIS A 8 17.42 -8.85 -2.88
N GLN A 9 17.99 -9.75 -2.07
CA GLN A 9 17.61 -9.92 -0.67
C GLN A 9 18.55 -9.12 0.22
N VAL A 10 17.99 -8.49 1.25
CA VAL A 10 18.73 -7.85 2.33
C VAL A 10 18.19 -8.34 3.66
N THR A 11 19.10 -8.64 4.59
CA THR A 11 18.70 -8.93 5.97
C THR A 11 18.29 -7.63 6.65
N LEU A 12 17.03 -7.55 7.07
CA LEU A 12 16.53 -6.46 7.89
C LEU A 12 16.89 -6.74 9.36
N PRO A 13 17.54 -5.81 10.07
CA PRO A 13 17.79 -5.94 11.50
C PRO A 13 16.48 -6.13 12.28
N VAL A 14 16.52 -6.97 13.32
CA VAL A 14 15.34 -7.27 14.15
C VAL A 14 14.75 -6.00 14.77
N GLU A 15 15.60 -5.12 15.29
CA GLU A 15 15.18 -3.83 15.86
C GLU A 15 14.41 -2.95 14.86
N SER A 16 14.78 -2.99 13.57
CA SER A 16 14.08 -2.23 12.53
C SER A 16 12.70 -2.82 12.21
N LEU A 17 12.57 -4.15 12.24
CA LEU A 17 11.29 -4.83 12.06
C LEU A 17 10.35 -4.55 13.24
N GLU A 18 10.85 -4.63 14.47
CA GLU A 18 10.09 -4.33 15.68
C GLU A 18 9.57 -2.90 15.69
N GLN A 19 10.43 -1.92 15.36
CA GLN A 19 10.03 -0.51 15.26
C GLN A 19 9.00 -0.26 14.16
N ALA A 20 9.10 -1.00 13.04
CA ALA A 20 8.13 -0.93 11.95
C ALA A 20 6.86 -1.75 12.22
N GLY A 21 6.82 -2.52 13.31
CA GLY A 21 5.75 -3.46 13.62
C GLY A 21 5.55 -4.53 12.53
N LEU A 22 6.63 -4.95 11.86
CA LEU A 22 6.63 -5.99 10.82
C LEU A 22 7.18 -7.31 11.37
N HIS A 23 6.62 -8.42 10.91
CA HIS A 23 6.95 -9.76 11.36
C HIS A 23 7.20 -10.69 10.18
N ALA A 24 7.90 -11.80 10.45
CA ALA A 24 8.08 -12.85 9.46
C ALA A 24 6.71 -13.42 9.03
N GLY A 25 6.48 -13.49 7.72
CA GLY A 25 5.21 -13.94 7.14
C GLY A 25 4.20 -12.83 6.87
N ASP A 26 4.48 -11.58 7.24
CA ASP A 26 3.63 -10.45 6.84
C ASP A 26 3.69 -10.24 5.32
N ASP A 27 2.52 -10.03 4.71
CA ASP A 27 2.41 -9.51 3.35
C ASP A 27 2.77 -8.02 3.35
N VAL A 28 3.71 -7.62 2.48
CA VAL A 28 4.23 -6.25 2.42
C VAL A 28 4.26 -5.70 0.99
N ALA A 29 3.98 -4.41 0.86
CA ALA A 29 4.23 -3.63 -0.34
C ALA A 29 5.60 -2.94 -0.23
N ILE A 30 6.37 -2.97 -1.31
CA ILE A 30 7.71 -2.39 -1.38
C ILE A 30 7.78 -1.44 -2.58
N HIS A 31 8.18 -0.19 -2.36
CA HIS A 31 8.36 0.80 -3.43
C HIS A 31 9.58 1.67 -3.18
N ALA A 32 10.12 2.24 -4.25
CA ALA A 32 11.18 3.24 -4.18
C ALA A 32 10.60 4.63 -3.87
N GLU A 33 11.28 5.38 -3.01
CA GLU A 33 10.97 6.77 -2.66
C GLU A 33 12.19 7.65 -3.02
N GLY A 34 12.38 7.92 -4.30
CA GLY A 34 13.53 8.68 -4.80
C GLY A 34 14.74 7.80 -5.16
N PRO A 35 15.97 8.36 -5.15
CA PRO A 35 17.13 7.72 -5.78
C PRO A 35 17.78 6.60 -4.95
N ASP A 36 17.59 6.59 -3.63
CA ASP A 36 18.36 5.71 -2.71
C ASP A 36 17.54 5.15 -1.54
N ARG A 37 16.22 5.35 -1.55
CA ARG A 37 15.33 4.91 -0.47
C ARG A 37 14.29 3.92 -0.97
N ILE A 38 14.13 2.84 -0.21
CA ILE A 38 13.06 1.86 -0.37
C ILE A 38 12.18 1.89 0.88
N VAL A 39 10.87 1.92 0.69
CA VAL A 39 9.88 1.90 1.75
C VAL A 39 9.14 0.57 1.71
N ILE A 40 9.03 -0.08 2.88
CA ILE A 40 8.29 -1.32 3.09
C ILE A 40 7.08 -1.01 3.97
N ARG A 41 5.88 -1.42 3.55
CA ARG A 41 4.63 -1.22 4.30
C ARG A 41 3.85 -2.52 4.38
N ARG A 42 3.13 -2.76 5.48
CA ARG A 42 2.16 -3.86 5.62
C ARG A 42 1.04 -3.72 4.57
N GLY A 43 0.64 -4.81 3.90
CA GLY A 43 -0.38 -4.80 2.82
C GLY A 43 -1.78 -5.33 3.22
N PRO A 44 -2.79 -5.26 2.33
CA PRO A 44 -2.78 -4.72 0.95
C PRO A 44 -3.42 -3.30 0.90
N SER A 45 -3.15 -2.39 -0.03
CA SER A 45 -2.29 -2.30 -1.22
C SER A 45 -2.05 -0.80 -1.44
N ASP A 46 -1.17 -0.47 -2.39
CA ASP A 46 -1.24 0.83 -3.05
C ASP A 46 -2.71 1.15 -3.41
N PRO A 47 -3.31 2.26 -2.91
CA PRO A 47 -4.67 2.62 -3.27
C PRO A 47 -4.89 2.67 -4.78
N ALA A 48 -3.85 2.86 -5.58
CA ALA A 48 -3.92 2.76 -7.04
C ALA A 48 -4.40 1.39 -7.56
N GLU A 49 -4.12 0.28 -6.86
CA GLU A 49 -4.65 -1.05 -7.24
C GLU A 49 -6.15 -1.18 -6.99
N ALA A 50 -6.71 -0.39 -6.05
CA ALA A 50 -8.14 -0.36 -5.76
C ALA A 50 -8.90 0.66 -6.63
N LEU A 51 -8.20 1.61 -7.26
CA LEU A 51 -8.81 2.58 -8.16
C LEU A 51 -9.30 1.86 -9.43
N GLY A 52 -10.58 2.03 -9.76
CA GLY A 52 -11.20 1.45 -10.96
C GLY A 52 -11.71 0.01 -10.82
N VAL A 53 -11.43 -0.68 -9.70
CA VAL A 53 -11.95 -2.03 -9.44
C VAL A 53 -13.48 -2.07 -9.38
N PHE A 54 -14.10 -0.94 -9.02
CA PHE A 54 -15.54 -0.77 -8.94
C PHE A 54 -16.09 0.18 -10.01
N ASP A 55 -15.41 0.32 -11.15
CA ASP A 55 -15.95 1.09 -12.27
C ASP A 55 -17.28 0.49 -12.73
N GLY A 56 -18.31 1.34 -12.85
CA GLY A 56 -19.68 0.92 -13.20
C GLY A 56 -20.50 0.35 -12.05
N LEU A 57 -20.00 0.36 -10.80
CA LEU A 57 -20.78 -0.08 -9.63
C LEU A 57 -22.04 0.79 -9.41
N TYR A 58 -21.96 2.06 -9.78
CA TYR A 58 -23.08 2.99 -9.69
C TYR A 58 -23.51 3.47 -11.06
N GLU A 59 -24.83 3.51 -11.26
CA GLU A 59 -25.42 4.12 -12.45
C GLU A 59 -25.05 5.61 -12.55
N PRO A 60 -24.97 6.17 -13.77
CA PRO A 60 -24.73 7.60 -13.97
C PRO A 60 -25.71 8.45 -13.16
N GLY A 61 -25.19 9.41 -12.38
CA GLY A 61 -26.01 10.33 -11.58
C GLY A 61 -26.46 9.82 -10.20
N TYR A 62 -26.13 8.56 -9.83
CA TYR A 62 -26.52 7.98 -8.55
C TYR A 62 -25.97 8.77 -7.34
N LEU A 63 -24.68 9.15 -7.37
CA LEU A 63 -24.05 9.85 -6.25
C LEU A 63 -24.53 11.30 -6.14
N GLU A 64 -24.85 11.93 -7.25
CA GLU A 64 -25.41 13.28 -7.31
C GLU A 64 -26.80 13.31 -6.66
N GLN A 65 -27.66 12.33 -6.97
CA GLN A 65 -28.97 12.18 -6.32
C GLN A 65 -28.83 11.95 -4.81
N ARG A 66 -27.87 11.11 -4.39
CA ARG A 66 -27.61 10.86 -2.96
C ARG A 66 -27.20 12.14 -2.22
N ARG A 67 -26.26 12.91 -2.76
CA ARG A 67 -25.81 14.18 -2.16
C ARG A 67 -26.92 15.24 -2.10
N ALA A 68 -27.81 15.26 -3.07
CA ALA A 68 -28.94 16.18 -3.09
C ALA A 68 -29.97 15.86 -1.99
N GLY A 69 -30.19 14.57 -1.71
CA GLY A 69 -31.10 14.13 -0.64
C GLY A 69 -30.55 14.31 0.78
N GLU A 70 -29.23 14.31 0.96
CA GLU A 70 -28.58 14.54 2.27
C GLU A 70 -28.62 16.00 2.73
N ARG A 71 -28.90 16.94 1.82
CA ARG A 71 -28.95 18.39 2.11
C ARG A 71 -30.36 18.94 2.30
N ALA A 72 -31.36 18.07 2.42
CA ALA A 72 -32.76 18.41 2.72
C ALA A 72 -33.09 18.06 4.18
#